data_AF-A0A643C6P5-F1
#
_entry.id   AF-A0A643C6P5-F1
#
_cell.length_a   1.000
_cell.length_b   1.000
_cell.length_c   1.000
_cell.angle_alpha   90.00
_cell.angle_beta   90.00
_cell.angle_gamma   90.00
#
_symmetry.space_group_name_H-M   'P 1'
#
loop_
_entity.id
_entity.type
_entity.pdbx_description
1 polymer ?
#
loop_
_entity_poly.entity_id
_entity_poly.type
_entity_poly.pdbx_seq_one_letter_code
_entity_poly.pdbx_strand_id
1 'polypeptide(L)'
;KYFGEKIGLYFAWLGLYTSFLIPSSVIGVIVFLYGCATIEEDIPSKEMCDQQNAFTMCPLCDKSCDYWNLSSACGTAQASHLFDNPATVFFSIFMALWATMFLENWKRLQMRLGYFWDLTGIEEEEEHSRPEYEARVREKMRRESDKSLVRKLGTGGTADEILLSFHWECLRGWRLGCEKG
;
A
#
# COMPACT_ATOMS: atom_id res chain seq x y z
N LYS A 1 -27.68 -2.75 -7.22
CA LYS A 1 -28.12 -3.49 -8.44
C LYS A 1 -27.50 -2.94 -9.73
N TYR A 2 -27.34 -1.61 -9.89
CA TYR A 2 -26.76 -1.04 -11.11
C TYR A 2 -25.22 -1.12 -11.25
N PHE A 3 -24.47 -1.03 -10.15
CA PHE A 3 -22.99 -0.93 -10.19
C PHE A 3 -22.24 -2.24 -9.84
N GLY A 4 -22.93 -3.37 -9.70
CA GLY A 4 -22.32 -4.62 -9.25
C GLY A 4 -21.99 -4.66 -7.76
N GLU A 5 -21.54 -5.82 -7.29
CA GLU A 5 -21.29 -6.14 -5.88
C GLU A 5 -20.11 -5.38 -5.27
N LYS A 6 -18.99 -5.24 -6.00
CA LYS A 6 -17.76 -4.61 -5.50
C LYS A 6 -17.98 -3.14 -5.15
N ILE A 7 -18.70 -2.42 -6.01
CA ILE A 7 -19.03 -1.00 -5.79
C ILE A 7 -20.10 -0.87 -4.71
N GLY A 8 -21.07 -1.79 -4.65
CA GLY A 8 -22.08 -1.83 -3.59
C GLY A 8 -21.47 -2.03 -2.20
N LEU A 9 -20.48 -2.91 -2.09
CA LEU A 9 -19.80 -3.21 -0.82
C LEU A 9 -18.94 -2.03 -0.34
N TYR A 10 -18.32 -1.28 -1.27
CA TYR A 10 -17.64 -0.02 -0.94
C TYR A 10 -18.59 1.03 -0.36
N PHE A 11 -19.74 1.28 -1.00
CA PHE A 11 -20.72 2.24 -0.48
C PHE A 11 -21.33 1.79 0.85
N ALA A 12 -21.54 0.48 1.05
CA ALA A 12 -21.99 -0.07 2.32
C ALA A 12 -20.97 0.15 3.45
N TRP A 13 -19.68 -0.07 3.17
CA TRP A 13 -18.59 0.22 4.12
C TRP A 13 -18.56 1.70 4.49
N LEU A 14 -18.59 2.56 3.47
CA LEU A 14 -18.52 4.00 3.65
C LEU A 14 -19.72 4.51 4.44
N GLY A 15 -20.92 4.00 4.18
CA GLY A 15 -22.14 4.34 4.93
C GLY A 15 -22.09 3.90 6.40
N LEU A 16 -21.52 2.71 6.69
CA LEU A 16 -21.31 2.28 8.06
C LEU A 16 -20.27 3.15 8.77
N TYR A 17 -19.17 3.46 8.08
CA TYR A 17 -18.08 4.28 8.60
C TYR A 17 -18.57 5.69 8.97
N THR A 18 -19.32 6.35 8.09
CA THR A 18 -19.90 7.67 8.39
C THR A 18 -20.88 7.62 9.55
N SER A 19 -21.70 6.56 9.65
CA SER A 19 -22.62 6.37 10.79
C SER A 19 -21.86 6.24 12.12
N PHE A 20 -20.75 5.49 12.15
CA PHE A 20 -19.89 5.35 13.32
C PHE A 20 -19.04 6.59 13.61
N LEU A 21 -18.78 7.45 12.62
CA LEU A 21 -18.08 8.72 12.82
C LEU A 21 -18.91 9.75 13.60
N ILE A 22 -20.24 9.73 13.48
CA ILE A 22 -21.13 10.68 14.18
C ILE A 22 -20.86 10.69 15.70
N PRO A 23 -20.95 9.57 16.45
CA PRO A 23 -20.71 9.57 17.89
C PRO A 23 -19.26 9.93 18.24
N SER A 24 -18.28 9.50 17.44
CA SER A 24 -16.87 9.86 17.63
C SER A 24 -16.65 11.37 17.49
N SER A 25 -17.27 12.00 16.48
CA SER A 25 -17.21 13.44 16.25
C SER A 25 -17.86 14.22 17.39
N VAL A 26 -19.03 13.79 17.88
CA VAL A 26 -19.69 14.44 19.02
C VAL A 26 -18.79 14.43 20.25
N ILE A 27 -18.19 13.29 20.59
CA ILE A 27 -17.28 13.16 21.73
C ILE A 27 -16.03 14.03 21.52
N GLY A 28 -15.45 14.03 20.31
CA GLY A 28 -14.29 14.85 19.98
C GLY A 28 -14.57 16.35 20.14
N VAL A 29 -15.73 16.83 19.70
CA VAL A 29 -16.14 18.24 19.89
C VAL A 29 -16.33 18.58 21.36
N ILE A 30 -16.91 17.67 22.16
CA ILE A 30 -17.07 17.88 23.62
C ILE A 30 -15.70 18.02 24.30
N VAL A 31 -14.74 17.15 23.97
CA VAL A 31 -13.38 17.20 24.53
C VAL A 31 -12.64 18.47 24.11
N PHE A 32 -12.83 18.92 22.87
CA PHE A 32 -12.28 20.17 22.37
C PHE A 32 -12.87 21.39 23.10
N LEU A 33 -14.20 21.45 23.26
CA LEU A 33 -14.88 22.51 24.00
C LEU A 33 -14.46 22.53 25.47
N TYR A 34 -14.27 21.35 26.08
CA TYR A 34 -13.72 21.24 27.43
C TYR A 34 -12.33 21.88 27.51
N GLY A 35 -11.42 21.52 26.59
CA GLY A 35 -10.08 22.12 26.53
C GLY A 35 -10.11 23.64 26.37
N CYS A 36 -10.99 24.17 25.52
CA CYS A 36 -11.17 25.62 25.37
C CYS A 36 -11.70 26.29 26.65
N ALA A 37 -12.61 25.65 27.38
CA ALA A 37 -13.17 26.20 28.61
C ALA A 37 -12.15 26.22 29.76
N THR A 38 -11.28 25.21 29.83
CA THR A 38 -10.28 25.08 30.90
C THR A 38 -8.97 25.83 30.64
N ILE A 39 -8.82 26.47 29.48
CA ILE A 39 -7.54 27.04 29.03
C ILE A 39 -7.03 28.19 29.93
N GLU A 40 -7.94 28.91 30.58
CA GLU A 40 -7.63 30.04 31.48
C GLU A 40 -7.52 29.63 32.96
N GLU A 41 -8.05 28.45 33.31
CA GLU A 41 -8.04 27.94 34.68
C GLU A 41 -6.79 27.09 34.99
N ASP A 42 -6.16 26.53 33.96
CA ASP A 42 -4.98 25.70 34.13
C ASP A 42 -3.74 26.53 34.50
N ILE A 43 -3.15 26.15 35.64
CA ILE A 43 -2.00 26.81 36.28
C ILE A 43 -0.83 27.02 35.29
N PRO A 44 -0.35 26.01 34.52
CA PRO A 44 0.78 26.21 33.61
C PRO A 44 0.48 27.17 32.45
N SER A 45 -0.73 27.14 31.89
CA SER A 45 -1.15 28.08 30.83
C SER A 45 -1.23 29.51 31.36
N LYS A 46 -1.75 29.68 32.59
CA LYS A 46 -1.85 30.98 33.25
C LYS A 46 -0.48 31.59 33.55
N GLU A 47 0.46 30.79 34.08
CA GLU A 47 1.83 31.25 34.38
C GLU A 47 2.61 31.60 33.11
N MET A 48 2.42 30.87 32.01
CA MET A 48 3.09 31.16 30.73
C MET A 48 2.50 32.39 30.03
N CYS A 49 1.21 32.67 30.21
CA CYS A 49 0.52 33.80 29.57
C CYS A 49 0.49 35.07 30.43
N ASP A 50 0.92 35.02 31.69
CA ASP A 50 0.97 36.18 32.55
C ASP A 50 2.05 37.17 32.09
N GLN A 51 1.65 38.42 31.85
CA GLN A 51 2.54 39.49 31.41
C GLN A 51 3.29 40.15 32.58
N GLN A 52 2.83 39.96 33.82
CA GLN A 52 3.49 40.50 35.01
C GLN A 52 4.81 39.79 35.31
N ASN A 53 4.92 38.53 34.90
CA ASN A 53 6.12 37.72 35.05
C ASN A 53 7.00 37.82 33.80
N ALA A 54 7.94 38.77 33.79
CA ALA A 54 8.91 38.95 32.71
C ALA A 54 10.03 37.88 32.74
N PHE A 55 9.67 36.62 32.52
CA PHE A 55 10.64 35.52 32.42
C PHE A 55 11.32 35.54 31.04
N THR A 56 12.54 36.07 31.00
CA THR A 56 13.38 36.07 29.81
C THR A 56 14.02 34.70 29.61
N MET A 57 13.77 34.09 28.45
CA MET A 57 14.34 32.83 28.04
C MET A 57 15.66 33.03 27.28
N CYS A 58 16.52 32.02 27.36
CA CYS A 58 17.78 31.99 26.62
C CYS A 58 17.52 31.92 25.10
N PRO A 59 18.42 32.50 24.29
CA PRO A 59 18.35 32.37 22.85
C PRO A 59 18.53 30.90 22.44
N LEU A 60 17.82 30.47 21.40
CA LEU A 60 17.91 29.10 20.86
C LEU A 60 19.18 28.86 20.03
N CYS A 61 20.00 29.90 19.79
CA CYS A 61 21.11 29.86 18.85
C CYS A 61 22.39 30.49 19.43
N ASP A 62 23.55 29.97 19.04
CA ASP A 62 24.87 30.38 19.58
C ASP A 62 25.39 31.74 19.08
N LYS A 63 24.96 32.22 17.90
CA LYS A 63 25.71 33.30 17.19
C LYS A 63 24.99 34.64 17.07
N SER A 64 23.67 34.66 16.88
CA SER A 64 22.90 35.91 16.76
C SER A 64 21.39 35.63 16.86
N CYS A 65 20.92 35.37 18.07
CA CYS A 65 19.49 35.27 18.38
C CYS A 65 19.23 36.12 19.62
N ASP A 66 18.16 36.92 19.57
CA ASP A 66 17.77 37.75 20.70
C ASP A 66 17.16 36.90 21.83
N TYR A 67 17.27 37.42 23.04
CA TYR A 67 16.52 36.89 24.18
C TYR A 67 15.03 37.14 23.94
N TRP A 68 14.19 36.18 24.34
CA TRP A 68 12.74 36.23 24.10
C TRP A 68 11.98 36.05 25.42
N ASN A 69 10.79 36.63 25.50
CA ASN A 69 9.95 36.53 26.70
C ASN A 69 9.08 35.29 26.64
N LEU A 70 8.93 34.58 27.75
CA LEU A 70 8.10 33.38 27.83
C LEU A 70 6.64 33.63 27.39
N SER A 71 6.09 34.80 27.69
CA SER A 71 4.73 35.20 27.31
C SER A 71 4.48 35.25 25.80
N SER A 72 5.53 35.41 24.99
CA SER A 72 5.40 35.37 23.52
C SER A 72 5.05 33.98 22.98
N ALA A 73 5.32 32.92 23.74
CA ALA A 73 4.95 31.53 23.43
C ALA A 73 3.63 31.08 24.08
N CYS A 74 2.88 32.01 24.68
CA CYS A 74 1.56 31.72 25.28
C CYS A 74 0.63 30.97 24.31
N GLY A 75 0.57 31.38 23.04
CA GLY A 75 -0.27 30.72 22.04
C GLY A 75 0.12 29.25 21.78
N THR A 76 1.40 28.93 21.83
CA THR A 76 1.86 27.53 21.70
C THR A 76 1.54 26.70 22.95
N ALA A 77 1.65 27.29 24.14
CA ALA A 77 1.29 26.62 25.40
C ALA A 77 -0.22 26.33 25.48
N GLN A 78 -1.05 27.30 25.08
CA GLN A 78 -2.50 27.16 24.96
C GLN A 78 -2.88 26.07 23.95
N ALA A 79 -2.21 26.03 22.79
CA ALA A 79 -2.44 24.98 21.79
C ALA A 79 -2.07 23.59 22.34
N SER A 80 -0.93 23.45 23.03
CA SER A 80 -0.54 22.20 23.67
C SER A 80 -1.57 21.73 24.69
N HIS A 81 -2.08 22.63 25.55
CA HIS A 81 -3.11 22.29 26.53
C HIS A 81 -4.41 21.81 25.88
N LEU A 82 -4.81 22.41 24.77
CA LEU A 82 -6.01 22.02 24.01
C LEU A 82 -5.92 20.58 23.48
N PHE A 83 -4.74 20.11 23.11
CA PHE A 83 -4.50 18.75 22.58
C PHE A 83 -4.08 17.74 23.66
N ASP A 84 -3.39 18.18 24.70
CA ASP A 84 -2.81 17.35 25.76
C ASP A 84 -3.50 17.59 27.12
N ASN A 85 -4.82 17.80 27.12
CA ASN A 85 -5.60 17.86 28.35
C ASN A 85 -5.92 16.45 28.90
N PRO A 86 -6.25 16.29 30.19
CA PRO A 86 -6.61 14.98 30.74
C PRO A 86 -7.84 14.33 30.06
N ALA A 87 -8.70 15.09 29.40
CA ALA A 87 -9.85 14.56 28.66
C ALA A 87 -9.44 13.83 27.36
N THR A 88 -8.31 14.20 26.73
CA THR A 88 -7.82 13.52 25.53
C THR A 88 -7.31 12.10 25.81
N VAL A 89 -6.86 11.82 27.03
CA VAL A 89 -6.53 10.47 27.49
C VAL A 89 -7.77 9.57 27.43
N PHE A 90 -8.91 10.03 27.94
CA PHE A 90 -10.18 9.29 27.85
C PHE A 90 -10.63 9.12 26.40
N PHE A 91 -10.47 10.16 25.57
CA PHE A 91 -10.76 10.09 24.15
C PHE A 91 -9.90 9.04 23.43
N SER A 92 -8.62 8.89 23.79
CA SER A 92 -7.73 7.88 23.19
C SER A 92 -8.21 6.45 23.44
N ILE A 93 -8.67 6.16 24.67
CA ILE A 93 -9.25 4.85 25.04
C ILE A 93 -10.54 4.62 24.27
N PHE A 94 -11.38 5.65 24.18
CA PHE A 94 -12.61 5.59 23.39
C PHE A 94 -12.31 5.31 21.91
N MET A 95 -11.31 5.94 21.31
CA MET A 95 -10.94 5.72 19.91
C MET A 95 -10.44 4.29 19.65
N ALA A 96 -9.72 3.71 20.61
CA ALA A 96 -9.31 2.30 20.53
C ALA A 96 -10.52 1.36 20.55
N LEU A 97 -11.47 1.57 21.46
CA LEU A 97 -12.72 0.79 21.54
C LEU A 97 -13.62 1.02 20.32
N TRP A 98 -13.67 2.24 19.82
CA TRP A 98 -14.42 2.59 18.62
C TRP A 98 -13.89 1.86 17.40
N ALA A 99 -12.56 1.80 17.22
CA ALA A 99 -11.93 1.12 16.11
C ALA A 99 -12.21 -0.40 16.14
N THR A 100 -12.14 -1.02 17.32
CA THR A 100 -12.47 -2.46 17.47
C THR A 100 -13.94 -2.73 17.19
N MET A 101 -14.86 -1.95 17.77
CA MET A 101 -16.30 -2.08 17.51
C MET A 101 -16.65 -1.85 16.03
N PHE A 102 -16.03 -0.86 15.38
CA PHE A 102 -16.24 -0.58 13.96
C PHE A 102 -15.85 -1.79 13.09
N LEU A 103 -14.66 -2.36 13.32
CA LEU A 103 -14.19 -3.51 12.55
C LEU A 103 -15.05 -4.76 12.78
N GLU A 104 -15.47 -5.01 14.01
CA GLU A 104 -16.36 -6.15 14.32
C GLU A 104 -17.73 -5.98 13.67
N ASN A 105 -18.33 -4.80 13.77
CA ASN A 105 -19.63 -4.54 13.16
C ASN A 105 -19.55 -4.57 11.64
N TRP A 106 -18.45 -4.08 11.05
CA TRP A 106 -18.20 -4.21 9.62
C TRP A 106 -18.13 -5.68 9.19
N LYS A 107 -17.37 -6.53 9.89
CA LYS A 107 -17.32 -7.98 9.59
C LYS A 107 -18.71 -8.62 9.63
N ARG A 108 -19.53 -8.28 10.63
CA ARG A 108 -20.93 -8.76 10.73
C ARG A 108 -21.79 -8.27 9.56
N LEU A 109 -21.65 -6.99 9.19
CA LEU A 109 -22.39 -6.41 8.07
C LEU A 109 -21.97 -7.01 6.72
N GLN A 110 -20.66 -7.19 6.51
CA GLN A 110 -20.10 -7.81 5.33
C GLN A 110 -20.61 -9.25 5.17
N MET A 111 -20.64 -10.05 6.24
CA MET A 111 -21.21 -11.41 6.19
C MET A 111 -22.69 -11.39 5.84
N ARG A 112 -23.48 -10.50 6.45
CA ARG A 112 -24.91 -10.37 6.16
C ARG A 112 -25.15 -9.97 4.70
N LEU A 113 -24.43 -8.98 4.20
CA LEU A 113 -24.53 -8.51 2.82
C LEU A 113 -24.04 -9.57 1.83
N GLY A 114 -22.96 -10.29 2.15
CA GLY A 114 -22.44 -11.40 1.36
C GLY A 114 -23.46 -12.51 1.18
N TYR A 115 -24.20 -12.86 2.24
CA TYR A 115 -25.31 -13.81 2.14
C TYR A 115 -26.47 -13.30 1.30
N PHE A 116 -26.94 -12.06 1.53
CA PHE A 116 -28.07 -11.50 0.77
C PHE A 116 -27.76 -11.23 -0.71
N TRP A 117 -26.50 -11.00 -1.05
CA TRP A 117 -26.04 -10.79 -2.42
C TRP A 117 -25.46 -12.06 -3.06
N ASP A 118 -25.58 -13.22 -2.38
CA ASP A 118 -25.15 -14.55 -2.85
C ASP A 118 -23.67 -14.60 -3.29
N LEU A 119 -22.81 -13.89 -2.56
CA LEU A 119 -21.38 -13.75 -2.87
C LEU A 119 -20.52 -14.89 -2.34
N THR A 120 -21.11 -15.86 -1.64
CA THR A 120 -20.38 -16.93 -0.94
C THR A 120 -19.83 -18.02 -1.86
N GLY A 121 -20.33 -18.14 -3.10
CA GLY A 121 -19.91 -19.16 -4.06
C GLY A 121 -18.89 -18.70 -5.12
N ILE A 122 -18.57 -17.41 -5.19
CA ILE A 122 -17.76 -16.83 -6.28
C ILE A 122 -16.27 -17.17 -6.14
N GLU A 123 -15.79 -17.53 -4.94
CA GLU A 123 -14.40 -17.96 -4.71
C GLU A 123 -14.13 -19.43 -5.14
N GLU A 124 -15.17 -20.28 -5.27
CA GLU A 124 -15.00 -21.69 -5.67
C GLU A 124 -14.99 -21.88 -7.20
N GLU A 125 -15.50 -20.94 -7.99
CA GLU A 125 -15.38 -20.95 -9.45
C GLU A 125 -14.01 -20.40 -9.89
N GLU A 126 -13.02 -21.29 -9.98
CA GLU A 126 -11.73 -21.17 -10.70
C GLU A 126 -11.29 -19.75 -11.10
N GLU A 127 -10.42 -19.14 -10.30
CA GLU A 127 -9.73 -17.90 -10.66
C GLU A 127 -8.79 -18.16 -11.86
N HIS A 128 -9.31 -17.95 -13.06
CA HIS A 128 -8.56 -18.11 -14.31
C HIS A 128 -7.30 -17.24 -14.29
N SER A 129 -6.17 -17.82 -14.75
CA SER A 129 -4.90 -17.11 -14.75
C SER A 129 -5.03 -15.79 -15.49
N ARG A 130 -4.46 -14.71 -14.92
CA ARG A 130 -4.55 -13.37 -15.52
C ARG A 130 -4.15 -13.46 -17.00
N PRO A 131 -4.94 -12.94 -17.95
CA PRO A 131 -4.73 -13.16 -19.39
C PRO A 131 -3.35 -12.67 -19.88
N GLU A 132 -2.78 -11.66 -19.21
CA GLU A 132 -1.40 -11.20 -19.46
C GLU A 132 -0.34 -12.26 -19.13
N TYR A 133 -0.55 -13.05 -18.07
CA TYR A 133 0.33 -14.14 -17.68
C TYR A 133 0.26 -15.27 -18.71
N GLU A 134 -0.96 -15.65 -19.12
CA GLU A 134 -1.14 -16.67 -20.16
C GLU A 134 -0.51 -16.26 -21.50
N ALA A 135 -0.66 -14.98 -21.89
CA ALA A 135 -0.02 -14.45 -23.09
C ALA A 135 1.50 -14.53 -23.01
N ARG A 136 2.11 -14.14 -21.87
CA ARG A 136 3.57 -14.21 -21.67
C ARG A 136 4.09 -15.64 -21.65
N VAL A 137 3.37 -16.57 -21.02
CA VAL A 137 3.74 -17.99 -21.00
C VAL A 137 3.66 -18.58 -22.41
N ARG A 138 2.60 -18.27 -23.16
CA ARG A 138 2.44 -18.69 -24.56
C ARG A 138 3.56 -18.16 -25.46
N GLU A 139 3.97 -16.91 -25.28
CA GLU A 139 5.12 -16.35 -26.00
C GLU A 139 6.45 -17.01 -25.63
N LYS A 140 6.69 -17.28 -24.34
CA LYS A 140 7.91 -17.99 -23.89
C LYS A 140 7.98 -19.39 -24.49
N MET A 141 6.89 -20.15 -24.42
CA MET A 141 6.79 -21.50 -25.01
C MET A 141 7.08 -21.47 -26.52
N ARG A 142 6.55 -20.47 -27.23
CA ARG A 142 6.82 -20.29 -28.67
C ARG A 142 8.30 -20.01 -28.94
N ARG A 143 8.93 -19.10 -28.18
CA ARG A 143 10.36 -18.76 -28.32
C ARG A 143 11.28 -19.95 -28.01
N GLU A 144 10.94 -20.77 -27.02
CA GLU A 144 11.68 -22.00 -26.70
C GLU A 144 11.56 -23.06 -27.79
N SER A 145 10.36 -23.21 -28.37
CA SER A 145 10.12 -24.10 -29.50
C SER A 145 10.94 -23.70 -30.74
N ASP A 146 10.95 -22.41 -31.09
CA ASP A 146 11.76 -21.87 -32.19
C ASP A 146 13.26 -22.11 -31.95
N LYS A 147 13.75 -21.89 -30.71
CA LYS A 147 15.14 -22.16 -30.33
C LYS A 147 15.51 -23.64 -30.44
N SER A 148 14.58 -24.54 -30.15
CA SER A 148 14.76 -25.99 -30.29
C SER A 148 14.84 -26.44 -31.76
N LEU A 149 14.02 -25.85 -32.63
CA LEU A 149 14.01 -26.09 -34.08
C LEU A 149 15.31 -25.63 -34.72
N VAL A 150 15.76 -24.40 -34.42
CA VAL A 150 17.05 -23.87 -34.89
C VAL A 150 18.22 -24.76 -34.45
N ARG A 151 18.19 -25.29 -33.22
CA ARG A 151 19.23 -26.21 -32.74
C ARG A 151 19.24 -27.53 -33.52
N LYS A 152 18.07 -28.10 -33.84
CA LYS A 152 17.95 -29.33 -34.64
C LYS A 152 18.41 -29.13 -36.09
N LEU A 153 18.04 -28.00 -36.71
CA LEU A 153 18.52 -27.61 -38.03
C LEU A 153 20.02 -27.33 -38.04
N GLY A 154 20.58 -26.76 -36.97
CA GLY A 154 22.03 -26.54 -36.82
C GLY A 154 22.82 -27.85 -36.72
N THR A 155 22.30 -28.86 -36.01
CA THR A 155 22.91 -30.20 -35.94
C THR A 155 22.69 -31.01 -37.22
N GLY A 156 21.60 -30.76 -37.95
CA GLY A 156 21.36 -31.35 -39.27
C GLY A 156 22.25 -30.75 -40.36
N GLY A 157 22.48 -29.43 -40.32
CA GLY A 157 23.35 -28.72 -41.25
C GLY A 157 24.82 -29.15 -41.16
N THR A 158 25.31 -29.46 -39.97
CA THR A 158 26.66 -30.05 -39.82
C THR A 158 26.75 -31.45 -40.40
N ALA A 159 25.68 -32.25 -40.34
CA ALA A 159 25.67 -33.58 -40.93
C ALA A 159 25.62 -33.54 -42.46
N ASP A 160 24.85 -32.62 -43.04
CA ASP A 160 24.76 -32.43 -44.50
C ASP A 160 26.04 -31.79 -45.09
N GLU A 161 26.69 -30.85 -44.40
CA GLU A 161 28.01 -30.35 -44.82
C GLU A 161 29.09 -31.43 -44.75
N ILE A 162 29.09 -32.27 -43.71
CA ILE A 162 30.02 -33.40 -43.58
C ILE A 162 29.73 -34.45 -44.68
N LEU A 163 28.48 -34.78 -44.97
CA LEU A 163 28.13 -35.74 -46.03
C LEU A 163 28.53 -35.24 -47.42
N LEU A 164 28.33 -33.94 -47.70
CA LEU A 164 28.75 -33.32 -48.96
C LEU A 164 30.28 -33.23 -49.06
N SER A 165 30.98 -33.03 -47.94
CA SER A 165 32.45 -33.10 -47.87
C SER A 165 32.97 -34.49 -48.18
N PHE A 166 32.41 -35.53 -47.55
CA PHE A 166 32.76 -36.94 -47.80
C PHE A 166 32.41 -37.39 -49.22
N HIS A 167 31.27 -36.95 -49.76
CA HIS A 167 30.87 -37.25 -51.14
C HIS A 167 31.82 -36.61 -52.18
N TRP A 168 32.26 -35.37 -51.92
CA TRP A 168 33.23 -34.67 -52.78
C TRP A 168 34.66 -35.22 -52.67
N GLU A 169 35.09 -35.69 -51.50
CA GLU A 169 36.36 -36.41 -51.32
C GLU A 169 36.37 -37.78 -52.01
N CYS A 170 35.25 -38.52 -51.96
CA CYS A 170 35.12 -39.80 -52.65
C CYS A 170 35.17 -39.65 -54.19
N LEU A 171 34.55 -38.60 -54.74
CA LEU A 171 34.62 -38.25 -56.16
C LEU A 171 36.02 -37.80 -56.62
N ARG A 172 36.82 -37.16 -55.74
CA ARG A 172 38.22 -36.83 -56.04
C ARG A 172 39.15 -38.03 -55.92
N GLY A 173 38.91 -38.95 -54.99
CA GLY A 173 39.70 -40.16 -54.78
C GLY A 173 39.64 -41.16 -55.94
N TRP A 174 38.51 -41.22 -56.68
CA TRP A 174 38.35 -42.11 -57.83
C TRP A 174 39.14 -41.70 -59.08
N ARG A 175 39.70 -40.48 -59.13
CA ARG A 175 40.46 -39.99 -60.30
C ARG A 175 41.97 -40.31 -60.23
N LEU A 176 42.49 -40.83 -59.12
CA LEU A 176 43.94 -41.07 -58.94
C LEU A 176 44.31 -42.51 -58.54
N GLY A 177 43.38 -43.46 -58.62
CA GLY A 177 43.57 -44.84 -58.11
C GLY A 177 43.39 -45.98 -59.11
N CYS A 178 43.31 -45.72 -60.42
CA CYS A 178 43.25 -46.76 -61.46
C CYS A 178 44.43 -46.61 -62.45
N GLU A 179 45.65 -46.67 -61.91
CA GLU A 179 46.88 -46.87 -62.70
C GLU A 179 47.72 -47.94 -62.00
N LYS A 180 47.41 -49.21 -62.30
CA LYS A 180 48.28 -50.41 -62.27
C LYS A 180 47.41 -51.67 -62.32
N GLY A 181 47.45 -52.34 -63.47
CA GLY A 181 46.76 -53.60 -63.75
C GLY A 181 46.47 -53.71 -65.23
#